data_AF-A0A517ZT37-F1
#
_entry.id   AF-A0A517ZT37-F1
#
_cell.length_a   1.000
_cell.length_b   1.000
_cell.length_c   1.000
_cell.angle_alpha   90.00
_cell.angle_beta   90.00
_cell.angle_gamma   90.00
#
_symmetry.space_group_name_H-M   'P 1'
#
loop_
_entity.id
_entity.type
_entity.pdbx_description
1 polymer ?
#
loop_
_entity_poly.entity_id
_entity_poly.type
_entity_poly.pdbx_seq_one_letter_code
_entity_poly.pdbx_strand_id
1 'polypeptide(L)' 'MNNFGTGPTLREASPHLRDDAQRHERILEVAERNSVIEGLPPFSEELRVRLLRQLAAITPAEPQTARGELPQS' A
#
# COMPACT_ATOMS: atom_id res chain seq x y z
N MET A 1 -20.08 22.63 12.39
CA MET A 1 -18.83 22.77 11.60
C MET A 1 -18.26 21.38 11.40
N ASN A 2 -18.13 20.94 10.14
CA ASN A 2 -17.70 19.58 9.81
C ASN A 2 -16.18 19.49 9.91
N ASN A 3 -15.67 18.82 10.95
CA ASN A 3 -14.24 18.52 11.12
C ASN A 3 -13.72 17.43 10.15
N PHE A 4 -14.32 17.30 8.97
CA PHE A 4 -13.86 16.35 7.97
C PHE A 4 -12.52 16.85 7.40
N GLY A 5 -11.48 16.02 7.49
CA GLY A 5 -10.18 16.30 6.88
C GLY A 5 -9.17 17.06 7.74
N THR A 6 -9.46 17.36 9.01
CA THR A 6 -8.49 17.99 9.93
C THR A 6 -7.62 16.99 10.70
N GLY A 7 -7.93 15.69 10.60
CA GLY A 7 -7.15 14.61 11.20
C GLY A 7 -5.90 14.26 10.38
N PRO A 8 -4.99 13.44 10.96
CA PRO A 8 -3.88 12.88 10.20
C PRO A 8 -4.40 12.15 8.97
N THR A 9 -3.71 12.32 7.85
CA THR A 9 -3.94 11.55 6.64
C THR A 9 -3.79 10.05 6.95
N LEU A 10 -4.43 9.20 6.14
CA LEU A 10 -4.28 7.74 6.31
C LEU A 10 -2.80 7.33 6.26
N ARG A 11 -1.98 8.02 5.46
CA ARG A 11 -0.53 7.81 5.38
C ARG A 11 0.21 8.24 6.64
N GLU A 12 -0.20 9.34 7.26
CA GLU A 12 0.30 9.76 8.58
C GLU A 12 -0.18 8.84 9.70
N ALA A 13 -1.30 8.13 9.55
CA ALA A 13 -1.80 7.21 10.56
C ALA A 13 -1.28 5.76 10.43
N SER A 14 -0.92 5.33 9.21
CA SER A 14 -0.59 3.92 8.92
C SER A 14 0.85 3.75 8.40
N PRO A 15 1.73 3.06 9.16
CA PRO A 15 3.09 2.74 8.71
C PRO A 15 3.14 1.97 7.39
N HIS A 16 2.18 1.07 7.15
CA HIS A 16 2.10 0.28 5.92
C HIS A 16 1.78 1.11 4.66
N LEU A 17 1.34 2.37 4.82
CA LEU A 17 1.13 3.29 3.70
C LEU A 17 2.35 4.17 3.42
N ARG A 18 3.35 4.15 4.31
CA ARG A 18 4.60 4.92 4.18
C ARG A 18 5.74 4.11 3.57
N ASP A 19 5.76 2.81 3.85
CA ASP A 19 6.78 1.89 3.38
C ASP A 19 6.21 0.96 2.32
N ASP A 20 6.67 1.14 1.08
CA ASP A 20 6.21 0.39 -0.07
C ASP A 20 6.60 -1.09 0.02
N ALA A 21 7.78 -1.40 0.56
CA ALA A 21 8.23 -2.78 0.71
C ALA A 21 7.36 -3.52 1.73
N GLN A 22 7.13 -2.90 2.90
CA GLN A 22 6.20 -3.48 3.89
C GLN A 22 4.77 -3.60 3.36
N ARG A 23 4.34 -2.64 2.54
CA ARG A 23 3.02 -2.70 1.90
C ARG A 23 2.92 -3.89 0.94
N HIS A 24 3.91 -4.09 0.09
CA HIS A 24 3.95 -5.19 -0.88
C HIS A 24 3.96 -6.54 -0.17
N GLU A 25 4.79 -6.71 0.86
CA GLU A 25 4.80 -7.92 1.68
C GLU A 25 3.43 -8.21 2.29
N ARG A 26 2.78 -7.18 2.86
CA ARG A 26 1.46 -7.33 3.46
C ARG A 26 0.38 -7.70 2.43
N ILE A 27 0.44 -7.11 1.23
CA ILE A 27 -0.47 -7.45 0.13
C ILE A 27 -0.34 -8.94 -0.22
N LEU A 28 0.89 -9.44 -0.35
CA LEU A 28 1.11 -10.84 -0.70
C LEU A 28 0.68 -11.80 0.43
N GLU A 29 0.95 -11.47 1.68
CA GLU A 29 0.50 -12.28 2.83
C GLU A 29 -1.02 -12.44 2.85
N VAL A 30 -1.76 -11.34 2.63
CA VAL A 30 -3.23 -11.37 2.61
C VAL A 30 -3.74 -12.11 1.37
N ALA A 31 -3.14 -11.88 0.20
CA ALA A 31 -3.53 -12.53 -1.04
C ALA A 31 -3.30 -14.05 -0.98
N GLU A 32 -2.15 -14.49 -0.46
CA GLU A 32 -1.84 -15.90 -0.24
C GLU A 32 -2.84 -16.54 0.71
N ARG A 33 -3.07 -15.92 1.89
CA ARG A 33 -4.02 -16.42 2.87
C ARG A 33 -5.42 -16.60 2.28
N ASN A 34 -5.91 -15.61 1.52
CA ASN A 34 -7.23 -15.69 0.90
C ASN A 34 -7.27 -16.79 -0.18
N SER A 35 -6.21 -16.91 -0.98
CA SER A 35 -6.10 -17.97 -1.99
C SER A 35 -6.17 -19.37 -1.36
N VAL A 36 -5.49 -19.57 -0.24
CA VAL A 36 -5.52 -20.85 0.51
C VAL A 36 -6.92 -21.13 1.08
N ILE A 37 -7.62 -20.11 1.58
CA ILE A 37 -9.02 -20.25 2.02
C ILE A 37 -9.93 -20.68 0.86
N GLU A 38 -9.64 -20.21 -0.37
CA GLU A 38 -10.35 -20.59 -1.60
C GLU A 38 -9.92 -21.97 -2.17
N GLY A 39 -9.00 -22.67 -1.51
CA GLY A 39 -8.55 -24.01 -1.90
C GLY A 39 -7.36 -24.04 -2.86
N LEU A 40 -6.70 -22.91 -3.10
CA LEU A 40 -5.46 -22.84 -3.86
C LEU A 40 -4.25 -23.23 -3.00
N PRO A 41 -3.16 -23.74 -3.60
CA PRO A 41 -1.93 -23.98 -2.85
C PRO A 41 -1.30 -22.66 -2.36
N PRO A 42 -0.49 -22.69 -1.28
CA PRO A 42 0.34 -21.58 -0.88
C PRO A 42 1.26 -21.10 -2.01
N PHE A 43 1.71 -19.85 -1.92
CA PHE A 43 2.64 -19.32 -2.92
C PHE A 43 4.01 -20.00 -2.77
N SER A 44 4.60 -20.37 -3.90
CA SER A 44 6.02 -20.75 -3.90
C SER A 44 6.89 -19.50 -3.71
N GLU A 45 8.12 -19.70 -3.27
CA GLU A 45 9.09 -18.62 -3.11
C GLU A 45 9.35 -17.91 -4.45
N GLU A 46 9.43 -18.66 -5.55
CA GLU A 46 9.62 -18.08 -6.90
C GLU A 46 8.43 -17.22 -7.33
N LEU A 47 7.21 -17.67 -7.02
CA LEU A 47 5.99 -16.90 -7.30
C LEU A 47 5.98 -15.63 -6.45
N ARG A 48 6.31 -15.73 -5.16
CA ARG A 48 6.39 -14.59 -4.23
C ARG A 48 7.36 -13.53 -4.74
N VAL A 49 8.59 -13.92 -5.08
CA VAL A 49 9.62 -13.02 -5.63
C VAL A 49 9.15 -12.37 -6.93
N ARG A 50 8.50 -13.12 -7.82
CA ARG A 50 7.96 -12.56 -9.07
C ARG A 50 6.88 -11.52 -8.81
N LEU A 51 5.95 -11.79 -7.90
CA LEU A 51 4.86 -10.88 -7.57
C LEU A 51 5.37 -9.62 -6.87
N LEU A 52 6.34 -9.71 -5.96
CA LEU A 52 7.00 -8.54 -5.35
C LEU A 52 7.60 -7.61 -6.41
N ARG A 53 8.31 -8.18 -7.40
CA ARG A 53 8.88 -7.39 -8.51
C ARG A 53 7.79 -6.69 -9.33
N GLN A 54 6.68 -7.37 -9.59
CA GLN A 54 5.56 -6.78 -10.33
C GLN A 54 4.90 -5.66 -9.52
N LEU A 55 4.69 -5.85 -8.22
CA LEU A 55 4.15 -4.82 -7.33
C LEU A 55 5.06 -3.58 -7.27
N ALA A 56 6.37 -3.78 -7.18
CA ALA A 56 7.34 -2.69 -7.22
C ALA A 56 7.30 -1.92 -8.55
N ALA A 57 7.14 -2.63 -9.68
CA ALA A 57 7.11 -2.01 -11.01
C ALA A 57 5.83 -1.18 -11.27
N ILE A 58 4.68 -1.58 -10.71
CA ILE A 58 3.41 -0.87 -10.90
C ILE A 58 3.15 0.20 -9.83
N THR A 59 3.92 0.21 -8.75
CA THR A 59 3.79 1.24 -7.72
C THR A 59 4.41 2.52 -8.27
N PRO A 60 3.61 3.55 -8.59
CA PRO A 60 4.18 4.81 -9.03
C PRO A 60 5.03 5.40 -7.91
N ALA A 61 6.15 6.04 -8.26
CA ALA A 61 6.80 6.96 -7.34
C ALA A 61 5.79 8.08 -7.07
N GLU A 62 5.14 8.06 -5.90
CA GLU A 62 4.11 9.06 -5.61
C GLU A 62 4.70 10.47 -5.67
N PRO A 63 3.94 11.45 -6.21
CA PRO A 63 4.28 12.84 -6.01
C PRO A 63 4.35 13.08 -4.50
N GLN A 64 5.47 13.61 -4.03
CA GLN A 64 5.55 14.18 -2.69
C GLN A 64 4.53 15.32 -2.67
N THR A 65 3.31 15.07 -2.20
CA THR A 65 2.32 16.12 -2.05
C THR A 65 2.85 17.09 -1.01
N ALA A 66 3.53 18.13 -1.49
CA ALA A 66 3.90 19.30 -0.73
C ALA A 66 2.61 19.88 -0.15
N ARG A 67 2.45 19.80 1.17
CA ARG A 67 1.46 20.60 1.85
C ARG A 67 1.91 22.06 1.78
N GLY A 68 1.16 22.88 1.06
CA GLY A 68 1.13 24.32 1.28
C GLY A 68 1.12 25.12 0.00
N GLU A 69 -0.04 25.29 -0.60
CA GLU A 69 -0.43 26.52 -1.30
C GLU A 69 -1.93 26.41 -1.62
N LEU A 70 -2.76 26.85 -0.68
CA LEU A 70 -4.11 27.28 -1.00
C LEU A 70 -3.99 28.69 -1.58
N PRO A 71 -4.47 28.99 -2.80
CA PRO A 71 -4.59 30.37 -3.25
C PRO A 71 -5.61 31.06 -2.34
N GLN A 72 -5.16 32.09 -1.62
CA GLN A 72 -6.07 33.00 -0.95
C GLN A 72 -6.82 33.80 -2.02
N SER A 73 -8.14 33.78 -1.96
CA SER A 73 -9.04 34.70 -2.66
C SER A 73 -10.21 35.01 -1.75
#